data_AF-A0A7V9FZH2-F1
#
_entry.id   AF-A0A7V9FZH2-F1
#
_cell.length_a   1.000
_cell.length_b   1.000
_cell.length_c   1.000
_cell.angle_alpha   90.00
_cell.angle_beta   90.00
_cell.angle_gamma   90.00
#
_symmetry.space_group_name_H-M   'P 1'
#
loop_
_entity.id
_entity.type
_entity.pdbx_description
1 polymer ?
#
loop_
_entity_poly.entity_id
_entity_poly.type
_entity_poly.pdbx_seq_one_letter_code
_entity_poly.pdbx_strand_id
1 'polypeptide(L)' 'MRKHVNVSCNDCYFRRAGLCALPGENVCPTFRAHARGSLAPPLQPRLVPRALRELAGHAAS' A
#
# COMPACT_ATOMS: atom_id res chain seq x y z
N MET A 1 6.16 0.72 -24.44
CA MET A 1 7.43 0.43 -23.73
C MET A 1 7.56 1.42 -22.58
N ARG A 2 7.48 0.98 -21.31
CA ARG A 2 7.68 1.90 -20.17
C ARG A 2 9.14 2.34 -20.18
N LYS A 3 9.39 3.64 -20.29
CA LYS A 3 10.74 4.23 -20.26
C LYS A 3 11.36 3.83 -18.93
N HIS A 4 12.34 2.91 -18.95
CA HIS A 4 13.08 2.52 -17.76
C HIS A 4 13.93 3.72 -17.35
N VAL A 5 13.38 4.56 -16.48
CA VAL A 5 14.19 5.44 -15.64
C VAL A 5 15.15 4.51 -14.90
N ASN A 6 16.44 4.86 -14.88
CA ASN A 6 17.46 4.03 -14.23
C ASN A 6 17.29 4.18 -12.71
N VAL A 7 16.29 3.49 -12.16
CA VAL A 7 15.88 3.59 -10.76
C VAL A 7 16.82 2.71 -9.93
N SER A 8 17.41 3.25 -8.86
CA SER A 8 18.25 2.49 -7.93
C SER A 8 17.45 2.02 -6.70
N CYS A 9 17.86 0.91 -6.08
CA CYS A 9 17.33 0.50 -4.78
C CYS A 9 17.57 1.58 -3.69
N ASN A 10 18.63 2.37 -3.83
CA ASN A 10 18.92 3.52 -2.95
C ASN A 10 17.87 4.63 -3.03
N ASP A 11 17.06 4.67 -4.08
CA ASP A 11 15.95 5.62 -4.23
C ASP A 11 14.62 5.07 -3.70
N CYS A 12 14.62 3.82 -3.24
CA CYS A 12 13.44 3.17 -2.68
C CYS A 12 13.18 3.63 -1.24
N TYR A 13 11.93 3.97 -0.95
CA TYR A 13 11.44 4.30 0.39
C TYR A 13 11.82 3.22 1.42
N PHE A 14 11.63 1.94 1.09
CA PHE A 14 11.91 0.84 2.02
C PHE A 14 13.40 0.72 2.38
N ARG A 15 14.31 0.99 1.43
CA ARG A 15 15.76 0.98 1.68
C ARG A 15 16.14 2.13 2.61
N ARG A 16 15.70 3.35 2.29
CA ARG A 16 15.98 4.54 3.10
C ARG A 16 15.35 4.49 4.49
N ALA A 17 14.20 3.84 4.62
CA ALA A 17 13.52 3.64 5.90
C ALA A 17 14.02 2.43 6.71
N GLY A 18 14.99 1.65 6.20
CA GLY A 18 15.48 0.43 6.87
C GLY A 18 14.47 -0.73 6.92
N LEU A 19 13.44 -0.69 6.08
CA LEU A 19 12.35 -1.68 6.00
C LEU A 19 12.54 -2.68 4.84
N CYS A 20 13.65 -2.62 4.12
CA CYS A 20 13.91 -3.51 3.00
C CYS A 20 14.39 -4.88 3.50
N ALA A 21 13.63 -5.94 3.20
CA ALA A 21 13.98 -7.31 3.55
C ALA A 21 14.83 -8.04 2.49
N LEU A 22 15.07 -7.42 1.32
CA LEU A 22 15.80 -8.05 0.23
C LEU A 22 17.31 -7.85 0.36
N PRO A 23 18.12 -8.91 0.16
CA PRO A 23 19.56 -8.78 0.08
C PRO A 23 19.99 -8.08 -1.22
N GLY A 24 21.06 -7.28 -1.14
CA GLY A 24 21.66 -6.58 -2.28
C GLY A 24 21.04 -5.23 -2.64
N GLU A 25 21.43 -4.71 -3.82
CA GLU A 25 21.09 -3.38 -4.34
C GLU A 25 20.18 -3.43 -5.58
N ASN A 26 19.64 -4.60 -5.90
CA ASN A 26 18.70 -4.76 -7.01
C ASN A 26 17.39 -4.03 -6.69
N VAL A 27 16.77 -3.44 -7.72
CA VAL A 27 15.46 -2.79 -7.59
C VAL A 27 14.44 -3.82 -7.10
N CYS A 28 13.81 -3.55 -5.95
CA CYS A 28 12.80 -4.46 -5.42
C CYS A 28 11.51 -4.42 -6.27
N PRO A 29 10.79 -5.54 -6.39
CA PRO A 29 9.51 -5.58 -7.11
C PRO A 29 8.44 -4.69 -6.47
N THR A 30 8.60 -4.34 -5.19
CA THR A 30 7.75 -3.41 -4.44
C THR A 30 8.26 -1.97 -4.47
N PHE A 31 9.12 -1.60 -5.44
CA PHE A 31 9.75 -0.29 -5.50
C PHE A 31 8.74 0.84 -5.32
N ARG A 32 9.02 1.69 -4.33
CA ARG A 32 8.27 2.90 -4.05
C ARG A 32 9.26 4.05 -3.96
N ALA A 33 9.13 5.04 -4.83
CA ALA A 33 10.02 6.18 -4.84
C ALA A 33 10.00 6.89 -3.49
N HIS A 34 11.17 7.18 -2.94
CA HIS A 34 11.29 8.02 -1.76
C HIS A 34 11.01 9.48 -2.13
N ALA A 35 9.74 9.89 -2.03
CA ALA A 35 9.33 11.28 -2.18
C ALA A 35 9.40 12.01 -0.84
N ARG A 36 9.73 13.32 -0.86
CA ARG A 36 9.58 14.18 0.32
C ARG A 36 8.09 14.44 0.55
N GLY A 37 7.50 13.76 1.54
CA GLY A 37 6.08 13.85 1.93
C GLY A 37 5.68 12.65 2.81
N SER A 38 4.60 12.76 3.58
CA SER A 38 4.07 11.61 4.32
C SER A 38 3.43 10.61 3.37
N LEU A 39 3.52 9.31 3.67
CA LEU A 39 2.71 8.30 3.00
C LEU A 39 1.24 8.71 3.10
N ALA A 40 0.64 9.16 2.00
CA ALA A 40 -0.79 9.44 1.97
C ALA A 40 -1.52 8.11 2.10
N PRO A 41 -2.46 7.97 3.04
CA PRO A 41 -3.28 6.76 3.12
C PRO A 41 -3.98 6.55 1.78
N PRO A 42 -4.17 5.30 1.35
CA PRO A 42 -4.96 5.02 0.16
C PRO A 42 -6.35 5.62 0.32
N LEU A 43 -6.93 6.11 -0.78
CA LEU A 43 -8.31 6.59 -0.79
C LEU A 43 -9.22 5.44 -0.32
N GLN A 44 -9.83 5.62 0.85
CA GLN A 44 -10.76 4.65 1.40
C GLN A 44 -11.99 4.58 0.48
N PRO A 45 -12.43 3.38 0.05
CA PRO A 45 -13.67 3.22 -0.68
C PRO A 45 -14.85 3.77 0.14
N ARG A 46 -15.88 4.31 -0.54
CA ARG A 46 -17.09 4.73 0.14
C ARG A 46 -17.81 3.52 0.75
N LEU A 47 -18.27 3.65 1.99
CA LEU A 47 -19.13 2.66 2.62
C LEU A 47 -20.42 2.49 1.80
N VAL A 48 -20.76 1.25 1.48
CA VAL A 48 -22.00 0.89 0.79
C VAL A 48 -22.97 0.34 1.83
N PRO A 49 -24.11 1.01 2.11
CA PRO A 49 -25.14 0.47 3.00
C PRO A 49 -25.62 -0.89 2.49
N ARG A 50 -25.62 -1.89 3.36
CA ARG A 50 -26.21 -3.20 3.08
C ARG A 50 -27.57 -3.30 3.77
N ALA A 51 -28.58 -3.76 3.03
CA ALA A 51 -29.91 -3.96 3.59
C ALA A 51 -29.85 -5.00 4.72
N LEU A 52 -30.26 -4.59 5.90
CA LEU A 52 -30.18 -5.33 7.15
C LEU A 52 -31.38 -6.28 7.25
N ARG A 53 -31.53 -7.20 6.27
CA ARG A 53 -32.70 -8.11 6.22
C ARG A 53 -32.61 -9.32 7.18
N GLU A 54 -31.45 -9.58 7.80
CA GLU A 54 -31.22 -10.84 8.51
C GLU A 54 -30.82 -10.71 10.01
N LEU A 55 -30.49 -9.53 10.54
CA LEU A 55 -30.19 -9.41 11.98
C LEU A 55 -31.43 -9.30 12.88
N ALA A 56 -32.64 -9.17 12.31
CA ALA A 56 -33.87 -9.12 13.10
C ALA A 56 -34.27 -10.48 13.72
N GLY A 57 -33.61 -11.59 13.33
CA GLY A 57 -33.91 -12.93 13.83
C GLY A 57 -33.27 -13.32 15.17
N HIS A 58 -32.29 -12.55 15.67
CA HIS A 58 -31.47 -12.95 16.83
C HIS A 58 -31.68 -12.07 18.08
N ALA A 59 -32.60 -11.10 18.04
CA ALA A 59 -32.82 -10.15 19.13
C ALA A 59 -34.08 -10.45 19.98
N ALA A 60 -34.73 -11.60 19.77
CA ALA A 60 -35.86 -12.05 20.58
C ALA A 60 -35.47 -13.34 21.32
N SER A 61 -34.84 -13.21 22.48
CA SER A 61 -34.64 -14.27 23.48
C SER A 61 -34.61 -13.64 24.86
#